data_AF-A0A847MML8-F1
#
_entry.id   AF-A0A847MML8-F1
#
_cell.length_a   1.000
_cell.length_b   1.000
_cell.length_c   1.000
_cell.angle_alpha   90.00
_cell.angle_beta   90.00
_cell.angle_gamma   90.00
#
_symmetry.space_group_name_H-M   'P 1'
#
loop_
_entity.id
_entity.type
_entity.pdbx_description
1 polymer ?
#
loop_
_entity_poly.entity_id
_entity_poly.type
_entity_poly.pdbx_seq_one_letter_code
_entity_poly.pdbx_strand_id
1 'polypeptide(L)'
;MTKKIVTSDKAPAALGPYSQAVISTAPATVFISGQLGLDPASGELVSAQFEEQVRQSVANLKAVIEAAGGSLEDIVRVGLYLTDLNNFGIANSVMQELFPEPYPARSTIEVSALPKGAQFEIDAILALSK
;
A
#
# COMPACT_ATOMS: atom_id res chain seq x y z
N MET A 1 5.48 -14.51 21.02
CA MET A 1 4.25 -13.88 20.48
C MET A 1 4.07 -14.30 19.03
N THR A 2 2.85 -14.62 18.62
CA THR A 2 2.52 -15.10 17.26
C THR A 2 2.30 -13.98 16.24
N LYS A 3 2.22 -12.72 16.69
CA LYS A 3 2.14 -11.53 15.84
C LYS A 3 2.99 -10.38 16.36
N LYS A 4 3.43 -9.51 15.45
CA LYS A 4 4.12 -8.23 15.73
C LYS A 4 3.45 -7.10 14.95
N ILE A 5 3.23 -5.96 15.60
CA ILE A 5 2.68 -4.75 14.96
C ILE A 5 3.82 -3.97 14.31
N VAL A 6 3.55 -3.43 13.11
CA VAL A 6 4.48 -2.57 12.38
C VAL A 6 3.98 -1.13 12.44
N THR A 7 4.91 -0.22 12.72
CA THR A 7 4.69 1.23 12.72
C THR A 7 5.86 1.92 12.03
N SER A 8 5.57 2.82 11.10
CA SER A 8 6.49 3.66 10.36
C SER A 8 6.06 5.12 10.54
N ASP A 9 6.99 5.99 10.91
CA ASP A 9 6.81 7.44 10.99
C ASP A 9 6.86 8.10 9.60
N LYS A 10 7.31 7.36 8.59
CA LYS A 10 7.34 7.78 7.18
C LYS A 10 6.08 7.43 6.40
N ALA A 11 5.09 6.83 7.07
CA ALA A 11 3.78 6.54 6.50
C ALA A 11 2.68 7.18 7.36
N PRO A 12 1.51 7.50 6.79
CA PRO A 12 0.40 8.10 7.54
C PRO A 12 0.05 7.27 8.78
N ALA A 13 -0.16 7.94 9.90
CA ALA A 13 -0.55 7.28 11.14
C ALA A 13 -1.88 6.52 10.98
N ALA A 14 -2.03 5.38 11.66
CA ALA A 14 -3.31 4.70 11.74
C ALA A 14 -4.27 5.54 12.61
N LEU A 15 -5.28 6.16 11.98
CA LEU A 15 -6.24 7.05 12.65
C LEU A 15 -7.49 6.32 13.21
N GLY A 16 -7.52 4.98 13.13
CA GLY A 16 -8.65 4.16 13.55
C GLY A 16 -8.20 2.84 14.20
N PRO A 17 -9.13 1.90 14.43
CA PRO A 17 -8.83 0.63 15.12
C PRO A 17 -8.14 -0.39 14.20
N TYR A 18 -7.03 0.00 13.57
CA TYR A 18 -6.20 -0.86 12.71
C TYR A 18 -4.71 -0.53 12.89
N SER A 19 -3.84 -1.35 12.31
CA SER A 19 -2.38 -1.15 12.29
C SER A 19 -1.91 -0.94 10.87
N GLN A 20 -0.83 -0.19 10.64
CA GLN A 20 -0.27 -0.03 9.29
C GLN A 20 0.08 -1.38 8.66
N ALA A 21 0.68 -2.28 9.45
CA ALA A 21 0.81 -3.68 9.10
C ALA A 21 0.92 -4.59 10.33
N VAL A 22 0.71 -5.89 10.11
CA VAL A 22 0.87 -6.95 11.11
C VAL A 22 1.71 -8.08 10.52
N ILE A 23 2.75 -8.49 11.25
CA ILE A 23 3.58 -9.65 10.93
C ILE A 23 3.03 -10.85 11.70
N SER A 24 2.61 -11.90 11.00
CA SER A 24 2.48 -13.26 11.56
C SER A 24 3.86 -13.91 11.58
N THR A 25 4.31 -14.49 12.70
CA THR A 25 5.73 -14.88 12.88
C THR A 25 6.06 -16.34 12.58
N ALA A 26 5.08 -17.16 12.19
CA ALA A 26 5.27 -18.59 11.92
C ALA A 26 4.29 -19.14 10.86
N PRO A 27 4.58 -19.01 9.54
CA PRO A 27 5.75 -18.37 8.91
C PRO A 27 5.66 -16.84 8.89
N ALA A 28 6.78 -16.16 8.58
CA ALA A 28 6.87 -14.70 8.52
C ALA A 28 6.07 -14.14 7.33
N THR A 29 4.81 -13.80 7.55
CA THR A 29 3.90 -13.19 6.56
C THR A 29 3.46 -11.83 7.05
N VAL A 30 3.57 -10.81 6.22
CA VAL A 30 3.16 -9.44 6.57
C VAL A 30 1.87 -9.10 5.84
N PHE A 31 0.87 -8.68 6.59
CA PHE A 31 -0.37 -8.12 6.05
C PHE A 31 -0.31 -6.61 6.20
N ILE A 32 -0.32 -5.89 5.08
CA ILE A 32 -0.27 -4.43 5.06
C ILE A 32 -1.67 -3.89 4.80
N SER A 33 -2.11 -2.94 5.62
CA SER A 33 -3.40 -2.26 5.42
C SER A 33 -3.39 -1.43 4.14
N GLY A 34 -4.58 -1.05 3.67
CA GLY A 34 -4.72 -0.16 2.54
C GLY A 34 -3.97 1.15 2.72
N GLN A 35 -3.17 1.49 1.72
CA GLN A 35 -2.39 2.72 1.65
C GLN A 35 -3.05 3.65 0.66
N LEU A 36 -3.43 4.82 1.18
CA LEU A 36 -3.95 5.94 0.41
C LEU A 36 -2.82 6.90 0.02
N GLY A 37 -3.11 7.78 -0.93
CA GLY A 37 -2.20 8.84 -1.38
C GLY A 37 -2.13 10.02 -0.40
N LEU A 38 -1.98 9.75 0.90
CA LEU A 38 -1.89 10.75 1.94
C LEU A 38 -0.44 11.18 2.16
N ASP A 39 -0.22 12.47 2.38
CA ASP A 39 1.04 12.99 2.88
C ASP A 39 1.22 12.56 4.36
N PRO A 40 2.33 11.88 4.74
CA PRO A 40 2.53 11.38 6.10
C PRO A 40 2.55 12.47 7.18
N ALA A 41 2.95 13.70 6.84
CA ALA A 41 3.10 14.79 7.79
C ALA A 41 1.76 15.46 8.14
N SER A 42 0.91 15.69 7.13
CA SER A 42 -0.41 16.33 7.28
C SER A 42 -1.53 15.32 7.49
N GLY A 43 -1.37 14.09 7.01
CA GLY A 43 -2.42 13.08 6.96
C GLY A 43 -3.49 13.33 5.91
N GLU A 44 -3.34 14.34 5.04
CA GLU A 44 -4.29 14.72 3.99
C GLU A 44 -3.87 14.18 2.63
N LEU A 45 -4.80 14.12 1.67
CA LEU A 45 -4.47 13.69 0.30
C LEU A 45 -3.42 14.65 -0.29
N VAL A 46 -2.36 14.07 -0.87
CA VAL A 46 -1.25 14.85 -1.44
C VAL A 46 -1.72 15.75 -2.59
N SER A 47 -2.78 15.32 -3.29
CA SER A 47 -3.33 16.03 -4.44
C SER A 47 -4.70 15.50 -4.85
N ALA A 48 -5.42 16.29 -5.64
CA ALA A 48 -6.60 15.86 -6.39
C ALA A 48 -6.25 15.10 -7.69
N GLN A 49 -5.00 15.12 -8.14
CA GLN A 49 -4.56 14.40 -9.33
C GLN A 49 -4.39 12.91 -9.03
N PHE A 50 -4.99 12.06 -9.86
CA PHE A 50 -4.96 10.60 -9.67
C PHE A 50 -3.53 10.03 -9.62
N GLU A 51 -2.67 10.41 -10.57
CA GLU A 51 -1.29 9.90 -10.63
C GLU A 51 -0.49 10.21 -9.35
N GLU A 52 -0.61 11.43 -8.83
CA GLU A 52 0.06 11.85 -7.59
C GLU A 52 -0.43 11.04 -6.39
N GLN A 53 -1.73 10.71 -6.33
CA GLN A 53 -2.26 9.81 -5.30
C GLN A 53 -1.71 8.39 -5.44
N VAL A 54 -1.59 7.83 -6.65
CA VAL A 54 -1.00 6.49 -6.86
C VAL A 54 0.45 6.47 -6.38
N ARG A 55 1.26 7.44 -6.81
CA ARG A 55 2.68 7.54 -6.43
C ARG A 55 2.86 7.65 -4.92
N GLN A 56 2.06 8.50 -4.26
CA GLN A 56 2.11 8.64 -2.81
C GLN A 56 1.64 7.37 -2.09
N SER A 57 0.62 6.68 -2.60
CA SER A 57 0.15 5.41 -2.04
C SER A 57 1.24 4.34 -2.07
N VAL A 58 1.99 4.25 -3.17
CA VAL A 58 3.14 3.34 -3.30
C VAL A 58 4.30 3.75 -2.40
N ALA A 59 4.56 5.05 -2.24
CA ALA A 59 5.58 5.56 -1.31
C ALA A 59 5.24 5.20 0.15
N ASN A 60 3.98 5.38 0.54
CA ASN A 60 3.47 5.00 1.87
C ASN A 60 3.58 3.47 2.08
N LEU A 61 3.19 2.68 1.08
CA LEU A 61 3.36 1.23 1.10
C LEU A 61 4.81 0.82 1.32
N LYS A 62 5.74 1.40 0.56
CA LYS A 62 7.17 1.14 0.70
C LYS A 62 7.69 1.48 2.10
N ALA A 63 7.26 2.61 2.68
CA ALA A 63 7.65 3.00 4.04
C ALA A 63 7.16 2.00 5.11
N VAL A 64 5.99 1.39 4.94
CA VAL A 64 5.47 0.34 5.84
C VAL A 64 6.21 -0.98 5.63
N ILE A 65 6.51 -1.34 4.39
CA ILE A 65 7.31 -2.52 4.03
C ILE A 65 8.70 -2.46 4.66
N GLU A 66 9.39 -1.34 4.53
CA GLU A 66 10.72 -1.13 5.11
C GLU A 66 10.68 -1.22 6.64
N ALA A 67 9.64 -0.66 7.28
CA ALA A 67 9.44 -0.77 8.73
C ALA A 67 9.12 -2.21 9.18
N ALA A 68 8.58 -3.05 8.29
CA ALA A 68 8.39 -4.48 8.52
C ALA A 68 9.69 -5.29 8.34
N GLY A 69 10.76 -4.67 7.81
CA GLY A 69 12.04 -5.30 7.50
C GLY A 69 12.09 -5.98 6.13
N GLY A 70 11.18 -5.62 5.21
CA GLY A 70 11.15 -6.15 3.85
C GLY A 70 11.43 -5.09 2.79
N SER A 71 11.18 -5.47 1.54
CA SER A 71 11.32 -4.68 0.33
C SER A 71 10.15 -4.95 -0.64
N LEU A 72 10.09 -4.22 -1.76
CA LEU A 72 9.06 -4.47 -2.78
C LEU A 72 9.19 -5.86 -3.42
N GLU A 73 10.37 -6.48 -3.37
CA GLU A 73 10.63 -7.83 -3.91
C GLU A 73 9.96 -8.92 -3.05
N ASP A 74 9.68 -8.63 -1.77
CA ASP A 74 9.03 -9.58 -0.86
C ASP A 74 7.50 -9.63 -1.03
N ILE A 75 6.94 -8.77 -1.89
CA ILE A 75 5.50 -8.70 -2.12
C ILE A 75 5.07 -9.92 -2.94
N VAL A 76 4.13 -10.69 -2.40
CA VAL A 76 3.52 -11.83 -3.11
C VAL A 76 2.19 -11.46 -3.75
N ARG A 77 1.50 -10.44 -3.23
CA ARG A 77 0.16 -10.03 -3.66
C ARG A 77 -0.05 -8.52 -3.44
N VAL A 78 -0.67 -7.84 -4.40
CA VAL A 78 -1.22 -6.47 -4.24
C VAL A 78 -2.67 -6.35 -4.67
N GLY A 79 -3.53 -5.74 -3.86
CA GLY A 79 -4.87 -5.31 -4.23
C GLY A 79 -4.86 -3.84 -4.65
N LEU A 80 -5.39 -3.53 -5.83
CA LEU A 80 -5.57 -2.14 -6.29
C LEU A 80 -7.06 -1.80 -6.33
N TYR A 81 -7.44 -0.70 -5.69
CA TYR A 81 -8.82 -0.22 -5.64
C TYR A 81 -8.87 1.19 -6.23
N LEU A 82 -9.72 1.39 -7.24
CA LEU A 82 -9.90 2.67 -7.93
C LEU A 82 -11.36 3.11 -7.83
N THR A 83 -11.62 4.42 -7.81
CA THR A 83 -13.00 4.94 -7.94
C THR A 83 -13.43 5.14 -9.39
N ASP A 84 -12.49 5.09 -10.35
CA ASP A 84 -12.74 5.20 -11.79
C ASP A 84 -11.70 4.38 -12.57
N LEU A 85 -12.13 3.29 -13.22
CA LEU A 85 -11.28 2.41 -14.02
C LEU A 85 -10.76 3.03 -15.31
N ASN A 86 -11.29 4.18 -15.75
CA ASN A 86 -10.68 4.91 -16.85
C ASN A 86 -9.23 5.33 -16.53
N ASN A 87 -8.88 5.42 -15.25
CA ASN A 87 -7.52 5.72 -14.78
C ASN A 87 -6.59 4.49 -14.70
N PHE A 88 -7.05 3.30 -15.10
CA PHE A 88 -6.27 2.06 -15.00
C PHE A 88 -4.92 2.11 -15.74
N GLY A 89 -4.88 2.78 -16.91
CA GLY A 89 -3.63 2.95 -17.67
C GLY A 89 -2.56 3.76 -16.92
N ILE A 90 -2.99 4.80 -16.21
CA ILE A 90 -2.11 5.64 -15.39
C ILE A 90 -1.57 4.82 -14.22
N ALA A 91 -2.46 4.11 -13.50
CA ALA A 91 -2.05 3.24 -12.39
C ALA A 91 -1.03 2.18 -12.85
N ASN A 92 -1.28 1.51 -13.98
CA ASN A 92 -0.33 0.52 -14.52
C ASN A 92 1.04 1.12 -14.83
N SER A 93 1.08 2.32 -15.41
CA SER A 93 2.34 2.98 -15.77
C SER A 93 3.18 3.28 -14.53
N VAL A 94 2.56 3.80 -13.47
CA VAL A 94 3.24 4.03 -12.18
C VAL A 94 3.68 2.73 -11.54
N MET A 95 2.85 1.67 -11.58
CA MET A 95 3.22 0.37 -11.03
C MET A 95 4.42 -0.25 -11.77
N GLN A 96 4.48 -0.14 -13.10
CA GLN A 96 5.61 -0.62 -13.91
C GLN A 96 6.91 0.14 -13.60
N GLU A 97 6.82 1.44 -13.30
CA GLU A 97 7.97 2.25 -12.93
C GLU A 97 8.52 1.88 -11.54
N LEU A 98 7.63 1.59 -10.59
CA LEU A 98 8.01 1.48 -9.18
C LEU A 98 8.17 0.04 -8.67
N PHE A 99 7.58 -0.97 -9.30
CA PHE A 99 7.66 -2.36 -8.87
C PHE A 99 8.71 -3.15 -9.68
N PRO A 100 9.59 -3.91 -9.01
CA PRO A 100 10.54 -4.78 -9.71
C PRO A 100 9.85 -6.03 -10.30
N GLU A 101 10.44 -6.57 -11.36
CA GLU A 101 10.11 -7.92 -11.84
C GLU A 101 10.83 -9.00 -10.99
N PRO A 102 10.24 -10.20 -10.81
CA PRO A 102 8.91 -10.61 -11.28
C PRO A 102 7.78 -9.92 -10.49
N TYR A 103 6.73 -9.49 -11.19
CA TYR A 103 5.61 -8.77 -10.57
C TYR A 103 4.77 -9.66 -9.61
N PRO A 104 4.20 -9.08 -8.54
CA PRO A 104 3.34 -9.81 -7.61
C PRO A 104 1.99 -10.20 -8.22
N ALA A 105 1.31 -11.17 -7.60
CA ALA A 105 -0.07 -11.49 -7.96
C ALA A 105 -0.99 -10.28 -7.71
N ARG A 106 -1.84 -9.93 -8.68
CA ARG A 106 -2.64 -8.69 -8.64
C ARG A 106 -4.13 -8.92 -8.88
N SER A 107 -4.95 -8.09 -8.23
CA SER A 107 -6.33 -7.84 -8.64
C SER A 107 -6.56 -6.34 -8.63
N THR A 108 -7.39 -5.87 -9.55
CA THR A 108 -7.76 -4.47 -9.68
C THR A 108 -9.26 -4.39 -9.85
N ILE A 109 -9.91 -3.58 -9.03
CA ILE A 109 -11.37 -3.41 -9.06
C ILE A 109 -11.74 -1.93 -8.95
N GLU A 110 -12.88 -1.58 -9.54
CA GLU A 110 -13.56 -0.32 -9.25
C GLU A 110 -14.38 -0.47 -7.97
N VAL A 111 -14.36 0.56 -7.12
CA VAL A 111 -15.17 0.66 -5.91
C VAL A 111 -15.95 1.97 -5.90
N SER A 112 -17.10 1.99 -5.22
CA SER A 112 -17.97 3.18 -5.22
C SER A 112 -17.37 4.40 -4.51
N ALA A 113 -16.48 4.17 -3.54
CA ALA A 113 -15.79 5.22 -2.79
C ALA A 113 -14.61 4.63 -1.99
N LEU A 114 -13.65 5.48 -1.64
CA LEU A 114 -12.55 5.19 -0.72
C LEU A 114 -12.54 6.22 0.44
N PRO A 115 -11.88 5.92 1.57
CA PRO A 115 -11.80 6.85 2.68
C PRO A 115 -11.17 8.20 2.27
N LYS A 116 -11.58 9.28 2.95
CA LYS A 116 -11.15 10.66 2.66
C LYS A 116 -11.44 11.15 1.22
N GLY A 117 -12.28 10.45 0.45
CA GLY A 117 -12.53 10.79 -0.96
C GLY A 117 -11.32 10.53 -1.85
N ALA A 118 -10.42 9.62 -1.44
CA ALA A 118 -9.33 9.16 -2.27
C ALA A 118 -9.84 8.51 -3.56
N GLN A 119 -8.99 8.49 -4.59
CA GLN A 119 -9.29 7.87 -5.88
C GLN A 119 -8.53 6.56 -6.09
N PHE A 120 -7.53 6.28 -5.24
CA PHE A 120 -6.70 5.09 -5.31
C PHE A 120 -6.34 4.59 -3.91
N GLU A 121 -6.36 3.28 -3.73
CA GLU A 121 -5.87 2.58 -2.54
C GLU A 121 -5.11 1.31 -2.97
N ILE A 122 -4.01 1.00 -2.27
CA ILE A 122 -3.22 -0.22 -2.48
C ILE A 122 -2.98 -0.96 -1.16
N ASP A 123 -3.25 -2.26 -1.15
CA ASP A 123 -2.82 -3.17 -0.08
C ASP A 123 -1.76 -4.15 -0.57
N ALA A 124 -1.09 -4.83 0.37
CA ALA A 124 -0.11 -5.85 0.03
C ALA A 124 -0.01 -6.97 1.07
N ILE A 125 0.43 -8.14 0.58
CA ILE A 125 0.91 -9.25 1.40
C ILE A 125 2.37 -9.51 1.05
N LEU A 126 3.21 -9.61 2.07
CA LEU A 126 4.62 -9.96 1.92
C LEU A 126 4.90 -11.33 2.52
N ALA A 127 5.84 -12.05 1.92
CA ALA A 127 6.45 -13.24 2.49
C ALA A 127 7.92 -12.93 2.77
N LEU A 128 8.30 -12.85 4.05
CA LEU A 128 9.69 -12.58 4.43
C LEU A 128 10.44 -13.90 4.59
N SER A 129 11.61 -14.00 3.96
CA SER A 129 12.57 -15.06 4.26
C SER A 129 13.19 -14.76 5.63
N LYS A 130 13.15 -15.71 6.55
CA LYS A 130 13.80 -15.57 7.87
C LYS A 130 15.31 -15.37 7.75
#